data_AF-A0A1J9PS77-F1
#
_entry.id   AF-A0A1J9PS77-F1
#
_cell.length_a   1.000
_cell.length_b   1.000
_cell.length_c   1.000
_cell.angle_alpha   90.00
_cell.angle_beta   90.00
_cell.angle_gamma   90.00
#
_symmetry.space_group_name_H-M   'P 1'
#
loop_
_entity.id
_entity.type
_entity.pdbx_description
1 polymer ?
#
loop_
_entity_poly.entity_id
_entity_poly.type
_entity_poly.pdbx_seq_one_letter_code
_entity_poly.pdbx_strand_id
1 'polypeptide(L)'
;RLCTISAIQNLMDIKNFLNSVKKVVNDSLEDLKQHIIEQLEPEKEKKEKKTLHMKFDIQITNTEALDMIKKLRLYEEQQNKEDTELIQQLNHYERRLEDQRLKNRQQQDIRAFFVC
;
A
#
# COMPACT_ATOMS: atom_id res chain seq x y z
N ARG A 1 40.38 7.53 8.31
CA ARG A 1 41.03 7.62 6.98
C ARG A 1 39.92 7.45 5.94
N LEU A 2 39.52 8.52 5.26
CA LEU A 2 38.46 8.49 4.25
C LEU A 2 39.07 7.92 2.96
N CYS A 3 38.63 6.74 2.54
CA CYS A 3 38.97 6.19 1.23
C CYS A 3 38.42 7.13 0.16
N THR A 4 39.34 7.77 -0.56
CA THR A 4 39.06 8.58 -1.74
C THR A 4 38.41 7.70 -2.79
N ILE A 5 37.14 7.98 -3.12
CA ILE A 5 36.42 7.37 -4.23
C ILE A 5 37.04 7.88 -5.53
N SER A 6 38.15 7.27 -5.93
CA SER A 6 38.94 7.58 -7.13
C SER A 6 38.47 6.76 -8.35
N ALA A 7 37.21 6.34 -8.40
CA ALA A 7 36.74 5.37 -9.40
C ALA A 7 35.91 5.95 -10.55
N ILE A 8 35.75 7.28 -10.63
CA ILE A 8 35.00 7.91 -11.74
C ILE A 8 36.00 8.60 -12.67
N GLN A 9 36.54 7.84 -13.62
CA GLN A 9 37.48 8.34 -14.64
C GLN A 9 36.79 9.14 -15.76
N ASN A 10 35.47 9.04 -15.88
CA ASN A 10 34.67 9.77 -16.88
C ASN A 10 33.62 10.63 -16.18
N LEU A 11 34.00 11.85 -15.82
CA LEU A 11 33.09 12.83 -15.24
C LEU A 11 32.16 13.32 -16.35
N MET A 12 30.95 12.74 -16.43
CA MET A 12 29.96 13.14 -17.41
C MET A 12 29.50 14.57 -17.10
N ASP A 13 29.55 15.46 -18.10
CA ASP A 13 28.99 16.81 -17.94
C ASP A 13 27.50 16.68 -17.60
N ILE A 14 27.10 17.25 -16.47
CA ILE A 14 25.71 17.24 -16.00
C ILE A 14 24.76 17.84 -17.04
N LYS A 15 25.25 18.76 -17.88
CA LYS A 15 24.47 19.33 -18.99
C LYS A 15 24.13 18.28 -20.04
N ASN A 16 25.02 17.32 -20.30
CA ASN A 16 24.78 16.21 -21.23
C ASN A 16 23.84 15.15 -20.64
N PHE A 17 23.81 15.02 -19.31
CA PHE A 17 22.85 14.15 -18.61
C PHE A 17 21.44 14.75 -18.65
N LEU A 18 21.31 16.05 -18.36
CA LEU A 18 20.02 16.74 -18.36
C LEU A 18 19.47 16.96 -19.77
N ASN A 19 20.35 17.26 -20.74
CA ASN A 19 19.97 17.57 -22.12
C ASN A 19 20.67 16.60 -23.08
N SER A 20 20.27 15.33 -23.04
CA SER A 20 20.82 14.33 -23.93
C SER A 20 20.53 14.70 -25.39
N VAL A 21 21.59 14.91 -26.17
CA VAL A 21 21.53 15.31 -27.59
C VAL A 21 20.68 14.37 -28.45
N LYS A 22 20.48 13.12 -28.00
CA LYS A 22 19.72 12.09 -28.74
C LYS A 22 18.22 12.04 -28.39
N LYS A 23 17.77 12.72 -27.35
CA LYS A 23 16.39 12.61 -26.86
C LYS A 23 15.62 13.89 -27.19
N VAL A 24 15.03 13.92 -28.38
CA VAL A 24 14.04 14.94 -28.74
C VAL A 24 12.70 14.52 -28.11
N VAL A 25 12.15 15.38 -27.26
CA VAL A 25 10.77 15.21 -26.75
C VAL A 25 9.84 15.62 -27.88
N ASN A 26 9.17 14.64 -28.50
CA ASN A 26 8.26 14.84 -29.63
C ASN A 26 6.81 15.05 -29.20
N ASP A 27 6.55 15.19 -27.90
CA ASP A 27 5.19 15.37 -27.39
C ASP A 27 4.68 16.74 -27.86
N SER A 28 3.62 16.73 -28.66
CA SER A 28 2.97 17.97 -29.07
C SER A 28 2.29 18.60 -27.87
N LEU A 29 2.19 19.94 -27.87
CA LEU A 29 1.37 20.67 -26.91
C LEU A 29 -0.07 20.11 -26.90
N GLU A 30 -0.55 19.66 -28.06
CA GLU A 30 -1.90 19.11 -28.21
C GLU A 30 -2.03 17.73 -27.54
N ASP A 31 -0.98 16.91 -27.55
CA ASP A 31 -0.96 15.63 -26.84
C ASP A 31 -0.99 15.83 -25.32
N LEU A 32 -0.25 16.83 -24.82
CA LEU A 32 -0.25 17.20 -23.41
C LEU A 32 -1.63 17.72 -22.97
N LYS A 33 -2.25 18.59 -23.77
CA LYS A 33 -3.60 19.11 -23.48
C LYS A 33 -4.62 17.98 -23.43
N GLN A 34 -4.58 17.07 -24.40
CA GLN A 34 -5.50 15.94 -24.46
C GLN A 34 -5.34 15.04 -23.22
N HIS A 35 -4.10 14.79 -22.80
CA HIS A 35 -3.84 14.02 -21.58
C HIS A 35 -4.38 14.69 -20.31
N ILE A 36 -4.23 16.02 -20.20
CA ILE A 36 -4.78 16.79 -19.07
C ILE A 36 -6.31 16.75 -19.08
N ILE A 37 -6.94 16.88 -20.25
CA ILE A 37 -8.40 16.82 -20.39
C ILE A 37 -8.91 15.43 -19.99
N GLU A 38 -8.27 14.34 -20.43
CA GLU A 38 -8.64 12.98 -20.08
C GLU A 38 -8.53 12.69 -18.57
N GLN A 39 -7.56 13.30 -17.88
CA GLN A 39 -7.42 13.16 -16.43
C GLN A 39 -8.45 13.97 -15.63
N LEU A 40 -8.96 15.06 -16.21
CA LEU A 40 -9.89 15.98 -15.54
C LEU A 40 -11.35 15.75 -15.94
N GLU A 41 -11.61 15.05 -17.05
CA GLU A 41 -12.96 14.60 -17.37
C GLU A 41 -13.42 13.62 -16.29
N PRO A 42 -14.49 13.94 -15.54
CA PRO A 42 -15.05 12.99 -14.59
C PRO A 42 -15.51 11.76 -15.39
N GLU A 43 -15.04 10.58 -14.99
CA GLU A 43 -15.44 9.30 -15.56
C GLU A 43 -16.97 9.29 -15.68
N LYS A 44 -17.50 9.41 -16.91
CA LYS A 44 -18.94 9.37 -17.13
C LYS A 44 -19.42 8.06 -16.53
N GLU A 45 -20.17 8.15 -15.43
CA GLU A 45 -20.72 7.01 -14.70
C GLU A 45 -21.55 6.14 -15.65
N LYS A 46 -20.89 5.21 -16.33
CA LYS A 46 -21.55 4.00 -16.79
C LYS A 46 -21.89 3.28 -15.51
N LYS A 47 -23.18 3.25 -15.18
CA LYS A 47 -23.80 2.42 -14.14
C LYS A 47 -23.53 0.95 -14.43
N GLU A 48 -22.29 0.51 -14.33
CA GLU A 48 -21.95 -0.85 -14.01
C GLU A 48 -21.80 -0.89 -12.51
N LYS A 49 -22.54 -1.79 -11.85
CA LYS A 49 -22.20 -2.26 -10.51
C LYS A 49 -20.85 -2.99 -10.59
N LYS A 50 -19.78 -2.25 -10.84
CA LYS A 50 -18.43 -2.71 -10.55
C LYS A 50 -18.31 -2.60 -9.05
N THR A 51 -18.38 -3.73 -8.39
CA THR A 51 -17.70 -3.92 -7.11
C THR A 51 -16.31 -3.31 -7.29
N LEU A 52 -16.13 -2.11 -6.72
CA LEU A 52 -14.85 -1.45 -6.61
C LEU A 52 -13.96 -2.45 -5.86
N HIS A 53 -13.19 -3.25 -6.60
CA HIS A 53 -11.99 -3.89 -6.09
C HIS A 53 -10.98 -2.77 -5.87
N MET A 54 -11.26 -1.95 -4.87
CA MET A 54 -10.33 -1.01 -4.30
C MET A 54 -9.23 -1.88 -3.71
N LYS A 55 -8.13 -2.06 -4.46
CA LYS A 55 -6.91 -2.68 -3.95
C LYS A 55 -6.37 -1.74 -2.88
N PHE A 56 -6.86 -1.92 -1.66
CA PHE A 56 -6.18 -1.40 -0.50
C PHE A 56 -4.90 -2.21 -0.34
N ASP A 57 -3.81 -1.73 -0.90
CA ASP A 57 -2.45 -2.11 -0.47
C ASP A 57 -2.16 -1.49 0.91
N ILE A 58 -3.15 -1.44 1.81
CA ILE A 58 -2.93 -1.04 3.19
C ILE A 58 -2.35 -2.26 3.88
N GLN A 59 -1.03 -2.28 4.00
CA GLN A 59 -0.33 -3.21 4.89
C GLN A 59 -0.64 -2.82 6.33
N ILE A 60 -1.80 -3.25 6.84
CA ILE A 60 -2.13 -3.14 8.25
C ILE A 60 -1.43 -4.25 9.02
N THR A 61 -0.86 -3.92 10.18
CA THR A 61 -0.30 -4.91 11.08
C THR A 61 -1.42 -5.69 11.77
N ASN A 62 -1.14 -6.92 12.23
CA ASN A 62 -2.12 -7.71 13.00
C ASN A 62 -2.63 -6.96 14.24
N THR A 63 -1.79 -6.13 14.86
CA THR A 63 -2.17 -5.32 16.02
C THR A 63 -3.18 -4.23 15.65
N GLU A 64 -2.96 -3.53 14.54
CA GLU A 64 -3.89 -2.50 14.04
C GLU A 64 -5.22 -3.13 13.58
N ALA A 65 -5.15 -4.29 12.90
CA ALA A 65 -6.33 -5.06 12.52
C ALA A 65 -7.18 -5.45 13.75
N LEU A 66 -6.54 -5.93 14.82
CA LEU A 66 -7.23 -6.28 16.07
C LEU A 66 -7.86 -5.07 16.76
N ASP A 67 -7.16 -3.93 16.79
CA ASP A 67 -7.70 -2.70 17.37
C ASP A 67 -8.93 -2.18 16.60
N MET A 68 -8.87 -2.21 15.27
CA MET A 68 -10.01 -1.84 14.42
C MET A 68 -11.21 -2.76 14.61
N ILE A 69 -11.01 -4.08 14.69
CA ILE A 69 -12.11 -5.04 14.93
C ILE A 69 -12.77 -4.77 16.29
N LYS A 70 -11.99 -4.49 17.33
CA LYS A 70 -12.54 -4.17 18.67
C LYS A 70 -13.37 -2.89 18.65
N LYS A 71 -12.90 -1.86 17.95
CA LYS A 71 -13.64 -0.59 17.78
C LYS A 71 -14.93 -0.80 16.99
N LEU A 72 -14.89 -1.55 15.90
CA LEU A 72 -16.06 -1.87 15.10
C LEU A 72 -17.08 -2.68 15.91
N ARG A 73 -16.64 -3.68 16.66
CA ARG A 73 -17.55 -4.46 17.50
C ARG A 73 -18.22 -3.60 18.56
N LEU A 74 -17.44 -2.76 19.26
CA LEU A 74 -17.99 -1.83 20.26
C LEU A 74 -19.01 -0.86 19.63
N TYR A 75 -18.73 -0.37 18.42
CA TYR A 75 -19.65 0.50 17.70
C TYR A 75 -20.97 -0.21 17.38
N GLU A 76 -20.93 -1.45 16.90
CA GLU A 76 -22.13 -2.25 16.60
C GLU A 76 -22.93 -2.60 17.86
N GLU A 77 -22.25 -2.99 18.95
CA GLU A 77 -22.86 -3.27 20.26
C GLU A 77 -23.56 -2.03 20.88
N GLN A 78 -23.18 -0.81 20.47
CA GLN A 78 -23.80 0.42 20.95
C GLN A 78 -25.02 0.85 20.13
N GLN A 79 -25.33 0.16 19.02
CA GLN A 79 -26.48 0.52 18.20
C GLN A 79 -27.79 0.04 18.83
N ASN A 80 -28.86 0.83 18.67
CA ASN A 80 -30.21 0.45 19.13
C ASN A 80 -30.76 -0.84 18.48
N LYS A 81 -30.18 -1.25 17.35
CA LYS A 81 -30.45 -2.51 16.66
C LYS A 81 -29.12 -3.14 16.30
N GLU A 82 -28.59 -3.94 17.22
CA GLU A 82 -27.35 -4.67 17.00
C GLU A 82 -27.49 -5.63 15.81
N ASP A 83 -26.54 -5.57 14.88
CA ASP A 83 -26.39 -6.60 13.85
C ASP A 83 -25.63 -7.80 14.45
N THR A 84 -26.39 -8.78 14.95
CA THR A 84 -25.82 -9.99 15.56
C THR A 84 -24.98 -10.80 14.58
N GLU A 85 -25.30 -10.78 13.28
CA GLU A 85 -24.53 -11.50 12.27
C GLU A 85 -23.15 -10.85 12.09
N LEU A 86 -23.12 -9.52 12.00
CA LEU A 86 -21.88 -8.76 11.91
C LEU A 86 -21.00 -8.96 13.16
N ILE A 87 -21.59 -8.93 14.36
CA ILE A 87 -20.86 -9.19 15.61
C ILE A 87 -20.22 -10.60 15.60
N GLN A 88 -20.95 -11.62 15.12
CA GLN A 88 -20.41 -12.98 15.01
C GLN A 88 -19.26 -13.06 14.01
N GLN A 89 -19.37 -12.39 12.86
CA GLN A 89 -18.30 -12.31 11.87
C GLN A 89 -17.06 -11.62 12.44
N LEU A 90 -17.22 -10.49 13.14
CA LEU A 90 -16.13 -9.77 13.79
C LEU A 90 -15.42 -10.64 14.85
N ASN A 91 -16.17 -11.39 15.65
CA ASN A 91 -15.61 -12.33 16.63
C ASN A 91 -14.83 -13.48 15.97
N HIS A 92 -15.31 -13.98 14.82
CA HIS A 92 -14.58 -14.99 14.04
C HIS A 92 -13.22 -14.45 13.55
N TYR A 93 -13.20 -13.23 13.01
CA TYR A 93 -11.97 -12.59 12.54
C TYR A 93 -11.01 -12.25 13.68
N GLU A 94 -11.50 -11.81 14.84
CA GLU A 94 -10.68 -11.55 16.02
C GLU A 94 -9.92 -12.81 16.45
N ARG A 95 -10.62 -13.95 16.58
CA ARG A 95 -9.98 -15.24 16.93
C ARG A 95 -8.92 -15.65 15.93
N ARG A 96 -9.23 -15.55 14.63
CA ARG A 96 -8.30 -15.91 13.56
C ARG A 96 -7.02 -15.06 13.59
N LEU A 97 -7.14 -13.76 13.86
CA LEU A 97 -5.98 -12.86 13.95
C LEU A 97 -5.14 -13.11 15.20
N GLU A 98 -5.76 -13.40 16.36
CA GLU A 98 -5.02 -13.78 17.56
C GLU A 98 -4.29 -15.12 17.37
N ASP A 99 -4.90 -16.10 16.70
CA ASP A 99 -4.24 -17.37 16.34
C ASP A 99 -3.03 -17.14 15.42
N GLN A 100 -3.17 -16.27 14.41
CA GLN A 100 -2.06 -15.90 13.53
C GLN A 100 -0.95 -15.18 14.30
N ARG A 101 -1.31 -14.27 15.21
CA ARG A 101 -0.35 -13.56 16.07
C ARG A 101 0.41 -14.53 16.98
N LEU A 102 -0.27 -15.53 17.54
CA LEU A 102 0.35 -16.55 18.39
C LEU A 102 1.31 -17.42 17.57
N LYS A 103 0.91 -17.86 16.37
CA LYS A 103 1.78 -18.61 15.45
C LYS A 103 3.02 -17.82 15.05
N ASN A 104 2.86 -16.54 14.73
CA ASN A 104 3.99 -15.67 14.38
C ASN A 104 4.93 -15.43 15.57
N ARG A 105 4.41 -15.39 16.80
CA ARG A 105 5.23 -15.35 18.02
C ARG A 105 5.97 -16.66 18.26
N GLN A 106 5.34 -17.80 17.97
CA GLN A 106 6.01 -19.12 18.03
C GLN A 106 7.09 -19.26 16.95
N GLN A 107 6.98 -18.54 15.83
CA GLN A 107 7.96 -18.57 14.73
C GLN A 107 9.27 -17.79 15.02
N GLN A 108 9.49 -17.27 16.24
CA GLN A 108 10.79 -16.70 16.62
C GLN A 108 11.26 -17.19 17.98
N ASP A 109 11.85 -18.39 18.02
CA ASP A 109 12.91 -18.66 19.01
C ASP A 109 14.24 -18.20 18.40
N ILE A 110 14.81 -17.14 18.96
CA ILE A 110 16.06 -16.56 18.49
C ILE A 110 17.25 -17.54 18.59
N ARG A 111 17.12 -18.59 19.41
CA ARG A 111 18.11 -19.68 19.45
C ARG A 111 18.20 -20.41 18.10
N ALA A 112 17.13 -20.44 17.29
CA ALA A 112 17.19 -20.95 15.92
C ALA A 112 18.13 -20.14 15.01
N PHE A 113 18.42 -18.87 15.35
CA PHE A 113 19.39 -18.04 14.63
C PHE A 113 20.85 -18.31 15.07
N PHE A 114 21.04 -18.88 16.27
CA PHE A 114 22.35 -19.05 16.91
C PHE A 114 22.85 -20.51 16.97
N VAL A 115 22.16 -21.48 16.36
CA VAL A 115 22.55 -22.92 16.35
C VAL A 115 23.45 -23.28 15.15
N CYS A 116 24.22 -22.32 14.62
CA CYS A 116 25.32 -22.63 13.69
C CYS A 116 26.60 -22.96 14.45
#